data_AF-A0A352LX31-F1
#
_entry.id   AF-A0A352LX31-F1
#
_cell.length_a   1.000
_cell.length_b   1.000
_cell.length_c   1.000
_cell.angle_alpha   90.00
_cell.angle_beta   90.00
_cell.angle_gamma   90.00
#
_symmetry.space_group_name_H-M   'P 1'
#
loop_
_entity.id
_entity.type
_entity.pdbx_description
1 polymer ?
#
loop_
_entity_poly.entity_id
_entity_poly.type
_entity_poly.pdbx_seq_one_letter_code
_entity_poly.pdbx_strand_id
1 'polypeptide(L)'
;MKIKILVGISLFIFFVSVTSILTASMVVRNKGQVIASATQRELLTAEVVVKHNNRNDCWLIISGKVYNLTDYLVQHPGGVSAVTSYCGRGESHSGMTKALLEDLLIGILETNMIVKRSFRLA
;
A
#
# COMPACT_ATOMS: atom_id res chain seq x y z
N MET A 1 -48.94 -39.44 -12.57
CA MET A 1 -48.33 -38.43 -11.67
C MET A 1 -46.81 -38.57 -11.52
N LYS A 2 -46.25 -39.78 -11.43
CA LYS A 2 -44.81 -40.01 -11.18
C LYS A 2 -43.85 -39.51 -12.29
N ILE A 3 -44.23 -39.61 -13.57
CA ILE A 3 -43.43 -39.12 -14.71
C ILE A 3 -43.24 -37.58 -14.70
N LYS A 4 -44.28 -36.82 -14.31
CA LYS A 4 -44.23 -35.35 -14.33
C LYS A 4 -43.25 -34.79 -13.29
N ILE A 5 -43.11 -35.48 -12.16
CA ILE A 5 -42.19 -35.12 -11.08
C ILE A 5 -40.73 -35.42 -11.50
N LEU A 6 -40.50 -36.55 -12.17
CA LEU A 6 -39.17 -36.94 -12.63
C LEU A 6 -38.61 -35.98 -13.70
N VAL A 7 -39.44 -35.58 -14.66
CA VAL A 7 -39.04 -34.61 -15.71
C VAL A 7 -38.73 -33.23 -15.12
N GLY A 8 -39.47 -32.80 -14.08
CA GLY A 8 -39.23 -31.53 -13.39
C GLY A 8 -37.91 -31.51 -12.61
N ILE A 9 -37.55 -32.62 -11.95
CA ILE A 9 -36.29 -32.75 -11.21
C ILE A 9 -35.09 -32.70 -12.17
N SER A 10 -35.17 -33.35 -13.33
CA SER A 10 -34.11 -33.29 -14.34
C SER A 10 -33.90 -31.88 -14.90
N LEU A 11 -34.98 -31.11 -15.11
CA LEU A 11 -34.88 -29.72 -15.57
C LEU A 11 -34.24 -28.79 -14.52
N PHE A 12 -34.56 -29.02 -13.25
CA PHE A 12 -34.01 -28.26 -12.14
C PHE A 12 -32.51 -28.51 -11.94
N ILE A 13 -32.07 -29.78 -12.02
CA ILE A 13 -30.65 -30.16 -11.93
C ILE A 13 -29.84 -29.58 -13.10
N PHE A 14 -30.42 -29.55 -14.30
CA PHE A 14 -29.79 -28.92 -15.45
C PHE A 14 -29.59 -27.41 -15.23
N PHE A 15 -30.60 -26.72 -14.69
CA PHE A 15 -30.53 -25.28 -14.44
C PHE A 15 -29.49 -24.91 -13.36
N VAL A 16 -29.40 -25.68 -12.27
CA VAL A 16 -28.40 -25.49 -11.19
C VAL A 16 -26.97 -25.76 -11.68
N SER A 17 -26.81 -26.70 -12.61
CA SER A 17 -25.49 -27.02 -13.19
C SER A 17 -25.01 -25.92 -14.12
N VAL A 18 -25.88 -25.40 -15.00
CA VAL A 18 -25.54 -24.31 -15.93
C VAL A 18 -25.20 -23.02 -15.19
N THR A 19 -25.91 -22.69 -14.09
CA THR A 19 -25.62 -21.49 -13.29
C THR A 19 -24.30 -21.60 -12.51
N SER A 20 -23.93 -22.79 -12.02
CA SER A 20 -22.63 -23.01 -11.37
C SER A 20 -21.46 -22.86 -12.35
N ILE A 21 -21.58 -23.39 -13.56
CA ILE A 21 -20.52 -23.30 -14.58
C ILE A 21 -20.32 -21.84 -15.03
N LEU A 22 -21.41 -21.06 -15.15
CA LEU A 22 -21.33 -19.66 -15.54
C LEU A 22 -20.75 -18.77 -14.43
N THR A 23 -21.11 -19.01 -13.17
CA THR A 23 -20.58 -18.24 -12.02
C THR A 23 -19.12 -18.56 -11.70
N ALA A 24 -18.65 -19.78 -12.01
CA ALA A 24 -17.24 -20.13 -11.86
C ALA A 24 -16.31 -19.27 -12.75
N SER A 25 -16.81 -18.77 -13.87
CA SER A 25 -16.04 -17.90 -14.79
C SER A 25 -15.93 -16.44 -14.30
N MET A 26 -16.71 -16.03 -13.30
CA MET A 26 -16.77 -14.65 -12.82
C MET A 26 -15.96 -14.39 -11.54
N VAL A 27 -15.17 -15.36 -11.08
CA VAL A 27 -14.16 -15.11 -10.03
C VAL A 27 -12.95 -14.45 -10.67
N VAL A 28 -13.03 -13.14 -10.85
CA VAL A 28 -11.92 -12.26 -11.21
C VAL A 28 -10.80 -12.48 -10.19
N ARG A 29 -9.77 -13.25 -10.56
CA ARG A 29 -8.51 -13.29 -9.81
C ARG A 29 -7.72 -12.03 -10.16
N ASN A 30 -7.87 -10.99 -9.35
CA ASN A 30 -6.91 -9.89 -9.35
C ASN A 30 -5.64 -10.40 -8.63
N LYS A 31 -4.73 -11.03 -9.38
CA LYS A 31 -3.35 -11.19 -8.90
C LYS A 31 -2.71 -9.82 -8.99
N GLY A 32 -2.40 -9.26 -7.82
CA GLY A 32 -1.81 -7.94 -7.64
C GLY A 32 -0.82 -7.59 -8.73
N GLN A 33 -1.19 -6.57 -9.51
CA GLN A 33 -0.28 -5.87 -10.40
C GLN A 33 0.74 -5.13 -9.52
N VAL A 34 1.87 -5.78 -9.25
CA VAL A 34 3.11 -5.08 -8.93
C VAL A 34 3.64 -4.53 -10.26
N ILE A 35 2.98 -3.49 -10.77
CA ILE A 35 3.60 -2.62 -11.77
C ILE A 35 4.38 -1.61 -10.92
N ALA A 36 5.70 -1.71 -10.96
CA ALA A 36 6.60 -0.68 -10.49
C ALA A 36 6.27 0.60 -11.28
N SER A 37 5.35 1.39 -10.71
CA SER A 37 4.84 2.61 -11.30
C SER A 37 5.81 3.73 -10.96
N ALA A 38 6.61 4.11 -11.95
CA ALA A 38 7.34 5.35 -11.90
C ALA A 38 6.36 6.50 -11.57
N THR A 39 6.55 7.08 -10.39
CA THR A 39 5.91 8.34 -9.94
C THR A 39 4.43 8.27 -9.54
N GLN A 40 3.97 7.22 -8.87
CA GLN A 40 2.77 7.34 -8.04
C GLN A 40 3.18 7.59 -6.59
N ARG A 41 3.26 8.86 -6.19
CA ARG A 41 3.52 9.24 -4.79
C ARG A 41 2.36 8.74 -3.96
N GLU A 42 2.58 7.64 -3.26
CA GLU A 42 1.55 7.00 -2.45
C GLU A 42 1.27 7.85 -1.20
N LEU A 43 -0.01 7.94 -0.83
CA LEU A 43 -0.41 8.51 0.45
C LEU A 43 -0.12 7.48 1.53
N LEU A 44 0.88 7.75 2.35
CA LEU A 44 1.36 6.84 3.39
C LEU A 44 0.98 7.37 4.76
N THR A 45 0.52 6.51 5.67
CA THR A 45 0.25 6.90 7.05
C THR A 45 1.51 6.74 7.91
N ALA A 46 1.60 7.51 8.99
CA ALA A 46 2.73 7.41 9.93
C ALA A 46 2.87 5.98 10.52
N GLU A 47 1.75 5.29 10.72
CA GLU A 47 1.72 3.90 11.22
C GLU A 47 2.40 2.91 10.28
N VAL A 48 2.30 3.13 8.96
CA VAL A 48 3.02 2.30 7.99
C VAL A 48 4.51 2.61 8.07
N VAL A 49 4.89 3.88 8.07
CA VAL A 49 6.30 4.29 8.10
C VAL A 49 7.05 3.76 9.33
N VAL A 50 6.41 3.73 10.50
CA VAL A 50 7.00 3.22 11.75
C VAL A 50 7.37 1.72 11.66
N LYS A 51 6.69 0.95 10.81
CA LYS A 51 7.02 -0.48 10.60
C LYS A 51 8.34 -0.68 9.84
N HIS A 52 8.76 0.33 9.08
CA HIS A 52 9.99 0.34 8.29
C HIS A 52 11.14 0.99 9.08
N ASN A 53 11.51 0.36 10.20
CA ASN A 53 12.49 0.87 11.17
C ASN A 53 13.80 0.06 11.21
N ASN A 54 14.06 -0.77 10.20
CA ASN A 54 15.19 -1.69 10.19
C ASN A 54 16.31 -1.19 9.27
N ARG A 55 17.54 -1.68 9.49
CA ARG A 55 18.70 -1.35 8.64
C ARG A 55 18.51 -1.76 7.17
N ASN A 56 17.72 -2.79 6.91
CA ASN A 56 17.46 -3.28 5.56
C ASN A 56 16.10 -2.81 5.03
N ASP A 57 15.39 -1.99 5.80
CA ASP A 57 14.06 -1.49 5.47
C ASP A 57 13.79 -0.23 6.31
N CYS A 58 14.32 0.89 5.82
CA CYS A 58 14.39 2.14 6.56
C CYS A 58 13.67 3.25 5.82
N TRP A 59 12.55 3.70 6.40
CA TRP A 59 11.82 4.85 5.87
C TRP A 59 11.92 6.03 6.84
N LEU A 60 11.99 7.24 6.28
CA LEU A 60 12.14 8.47 7.03
C LEU A 60 11.12 9.49 6.57
N ILE A 61 10.55 10.23 7.52
CA ILE A 61 9.60 11.31 7.23
C ILE A 61 10.33 12.65 7.38
N ILE A 62 10.39 13.44 6.31
CA ILE A 62 10.94 14.81 6.36
C ILE A 62 9.90 15.76 5.76
N SER A 63 9.50 16.78 6.53
CA SER A 63 8.56 17.81 6.07
C SER A 63 7.25 17.27 5.45
N GLY A 64 6.70 16.18 5.99
CA GLY A 64 5.47 15.54 5.48
C GLY A 64 5.65 14.71 4.21
N LYS A 65 6.89 14.47 3.77
CA LYS A 65 7.24 13.55 2.70
C LYS A 65 7.90 12.30 3.29
N VAL A 66 7.68 11.16 2.67
CA VAL A 66 8.25 9.87 3.07
C VAL A 66 9.33 9.45 2.07
N TYR A 67 10.48 9.09 2.61
CA TYR A 67 11.68 8.72 1.85
C TYR A 67 12.13 7.30 2.22
N ASN A 68 12.48 6.49 1.22
CA ASN A 68 13.05 5.17 1.42
C ASN A 68 14.57 5.28 1.38
N LEU A 69 15.23 5.09 2.52
CA LEU A 69 16.69 5.20 2.66
C LEU A 69 17.41 3.86 2.55
N THR A 70 16.70 2.75 2.35
CA THR A 70 17.23 1.38 2.44
C THR A 70 18.55 1.20 1.67
N ASP A 71 18.61 1.65 0.42
CA ASP A 71 19.81 1.53 -0.43
C ASP A 71 20.86 2.62 -0.16
N TYR A 72 20.43 3.73 0.44
CA TYR A 72 21.29 4.87 0.76
C TYR A 72 22.08 4.65 2.06
N LEU A 73 21.57 3.83 2.98
CA LEU A 73 22.19 3.55 4.28
C LEU A 73 23.63 3.04 4.17
N VAL A 74 23.93 2.19 3.18
CA VAL A 74 25.27 1.62 2.96
C VAL A 74 26.23 2.57 2.26
N GLN A 75 25.70 3.56 1.52
CA GLN A 75 26.47 4.57 0.81
C GLN A 75 26.73 5.81 1.68
N HIS A 76 26.09 5.90 2.84
CA HIS A 76 26.21 7.04 3.72
C HIS A 76 27.62 7.13 4.34
N PRO A 77 28.37 8.23 4.12
CA PRO A 77 29.76 8.37 4.59
C PRO A 77 29.90 8.38 6.12
N GLY A 78 28.83 8.65 6.86
CA GLY A 78 28.77 8.51 8.33
C GLY A 78 28.47 7.09 8.82
N GLY A 79 28.32 6.12 7.91
CA GLY A 79 27.95 4.75 8.21
C GLY A 79 26.46 4.56 8.51
N VAL A 80 26.03 3.31 8.37
CA VAL A 80 24.65 2.84 8.60
C VAL A 80 24.10 3.21 9.98
N SER A 81 24.94 3.18 11.02
CA SER A 81 24.50 3.37 12.41
C SER A 81 24.04 4.80 12.71
N ALA A 82 24.53 5.78 11.95
CA ALA A 82 24.15 7.19 12.11
C ALA A 82 22.72 7.46 11.61
N VAL A 83 22.24 6.67 10.64
CA VAL A 83 20.92 6.88 10.02
C VAL A 83 19.89 5.85 10.54
N THR A 84 20.34 4.66 10.95
CA THR A 84 19.44 3.59 11.46
C THR A 84 18.61 4.04 12.66
N SER A 85 19.14 4.93 13.52
CA SER A 85 18.43 5.49 14.67
C SER A 85 17.21 6.35 14.33
N TYR A 86 17.13 6.82 13.08
CA TYR A 86 16.08 7.69 12.57
C TYR A 86 15.06 6.95 11.70
N CYS A 87 15.31 5.67 11.38
CA CYS A 87 14.35 4.85 10.64
C CYS A 87 13.03 4.72 11.40
N GLY A 88 11.92 4.84 10.68
CA GLY A 88 10.56 4.79 11.24
C GLY A 88 10.18 6.00 12.08
N ARG A 89 10.98 7.08 12.08
CA ARG A 89 10.68 8.34 12.78
C ARG A 89 10.58 9.51 11.79
N GLY A 90 9.96 10.59 12.26
CA GLY A 90 9.95 11.86 11.56
C GLY A 90 11.02 12.80 12.10
N GLU A 91 11.80 13.39 11.22
CA GLU A 91 12.75 14.43 11.56
C GLU A 91 12.34 15.76 10.94
N SER A 92 12.30 16.81 11.76
CA SER A 92 12.02 18.17 11.31
C SER A 92 13.29 18.92 10.87
N HIS A 93 14.48 18.35 11.08
CA HIS A 93 15.75 18.98 10.77
C HIS A 93 16.66 18.01 10.01
N SER A 94 16.45 17.91 8.70
CA SER A 94 17.29 17.07 7.85
C SER A 94 18.64 17.76 7.62
N GLY A 95 19.66 17.37 8.38
CA GLY A 95 21.06 17.66 8.05
C GLY A 95 21.52 16.97 6.76
N MET A 96 20.67 16.12 6.16
CA MET A 96 20.88 15.57 4.83
C MET A 96 20.68 16.62 3.73
N THR A 97 21.59 16.60 2.76
CA THR A 97 21.49 17.40 1.54
C THR A 97 20.22 17.03 0.78
N LYS A 98 19.29 17.99 0.64
CA LYS A 98 18.03 17.85 -0.12
C LYS A 98 18.20 17.21 -1.50
N ALA A 99 19.35 17.42 -2.15
CA ALA A 99 19.64 16.89 -3.48
C ALA A 99 19.65 15.35 -3.54
N LEU A 100 20.04 14.66 -2.46
CA LEU A 100 20.05 13.19 -2.42
C LEU A 100 18.70 12.61 -2.03
N LEU A 101 17.85 13.41 -1.40
CA LEU A 101 16.54 12.98 -0.91
C LEU A 101 15.47 12.96 -2.01
N GLU A 102 15.59 13.80 -3.04
CA GLU A 102 14.58 13.85 -4.12
C GLU A 102 14.42 12.51 -4.84
N ASP A 103 15.51 11.76 -5.04
CA ASP A 103 15.48 10.44 -5.70
C ASP A 103 14.94 9.31 -4.79
N LEU A 104 14.96 9.53 -3.48
CA LEU A 104 14.52 8.56 -2.47
C LEU A 104 13.04 8.74 -2.08
N LEU A 105 12.35 9.70 -2.71
CA LEU A 105 10.97 10.05 -2.40
C LEU A 105 10.01 8.94 -2.84
N ILE A 106 9.32 8.32 -1.89
CA ILE A 106 8.31 7.29 -2.16
C ILE A 106 6.88 7.82 -2.06
N GLY A 107 6.63 8.84 -1.23
CA GLY A 107 5.26 9.28 -0.97
C GLY A 107 5.12 10.54 -0.14
N ILE A 108 3.87 10.92 0.07
CA ILE A 108 3.49 12.01 0.98
C ILE A 108 2.77 11.43 2.19
N LEU A 109 3.02 12.00 3.36
CA LEU A 109 2.39 11.57 4.59
C LEU A 109 0.93 12.04 4.60
N GLU A 110 0.00 11.11 4.79
CA GLU A 110 -1.41 11.42 4.96
C GLU A 110 -1.62 12.16 6.28
N THR A 111 -1.84 13.47 6.20
CA THR A 111 -2.13 14.34 7.35
C THR A 111 -3.62 14.25 7.71
N ASN A 112 -4.14 13.03 7.93
CA ASN A 112 -5.54 12.80 8.31
C ASN A 112 -5.89 13.34 9.73
N MET A 113 -5.01 14.11 10.34
CA MET A 113 -5.30 14.93 11.52
C MET A 113 -5.66 16.40 11.21
N ILE A 114 -5.50 16.90 9.98
CA ILE A 114 -5.77 18.32 9.64
C ILE A 114 -7.08 18.48 8.84
N VAL A 115 -7.46 17.50 8.01
CA VAL A 115 -8.63 17.65 7.11
C VAL A 115 -9.98 17.51 7.84
N LYS A 116 -10.05 16.90 9.03
CA LYS A 116 -11.31 16.76 9.80
C LYS A 116 -11.74 18.02 10.58
N ARG A 117 -10.96 19.11 10.60
CA ARG A 117 -11.26 20.28 11.47
C ARG A 117 -11.68 21.56 10.75
N SER A 118 -11.67 21.62 9.42
CA SER A 118 -11.98 22.88 8.71
C SER A 118 -13.30 22.90 7.95
N PHE A 119 -14.23 21.99 8.26
CA PHE A 119 -15.58 21.96 7.67
C PHE A 119 -16.66 21.90 8.75
N ARG A 120 -16.64 22.85 9.68
CA ARG A 120 -17.80 23.14 10.52
C ARG A 120 -17.71 24.54 11.13
N LEU A 121 -18.03 25.56 10.34
CA LEU A 121 -18.72 26.77 10.80
C LEU A 121 -19.55 27.28 9.62
N ALA A 122 -20.78 26.77 9.54
CA ALA A 122 -21.92 27.45 8.93
C ALA A 122 -22.58 28.30 10.02
#